data_AF-A0A9D1LSC5-F1
#
_entry.id   AF-A0A9D1LSC5-F1
#
_cell.length_a   1.000
_cell.length_b   1.000
_cell.length_c   1.000
_cell.angle_alpha   90.00
_cell.angle_beta   90.00
_cell.angle_gamma   90.00
#
_symmetry.space_group_name_H-M   'P 1'
#
loop_
_entity.id
_entity.type
_entity.pdbx_description
1 polymer ?
#
loop_
_entity_poly.entity_id
_entity_poly.type
_entity_poly.pdbx_seq_one_letter_code
_entity_poly.pdbx_strand_id
1 'polypeptide(L)'
;MTGMMMVARMRARLKLIQAWQRAIDEIEVEMCTHMRPAQQALRAYTGVDRCRVWLNTLADARDIGQAWALLERNARTVPLMPEDVDVLSALIPRLGELDMAQLRTAFEAARTGLKRCEAHAREDIERNSRVYTTLGSLGGMLAAILVI
;
A
#
# COMPACT_ATOMS: atom_id res chain seq x y z
N MET A 1 9.60 18.65 -8.15
CA MET A 1 8.49 17.76 -8.57
C MET A 1 7.28 18.65 -8.77
N THR A 2 6.65 18.69 -9.96
CA THR A 2 5.52 19.60 -10.23
C THR A 2 4.26 19.16 -9.45
N GLY A 3 3.30 20.07 -9.21
CA GLY A 3 2.09 19.77 -8.44
C GLY A 3 1.26 18.60 -8.99
N MET A 4 1.20 18.44 -10.32
CA MET A 4 0.55 17.30 -10.97
C MET A 4 1.24 15.95 -10.66
N MET A 5 2.59 15.92 -10.61
CA MET A 5 3.34 14.72 -10.26
C MET A 5 3.10 14.30 -8.80
N MET A 6 2.94 15.26 -7.90
CA MET A 6 2.64 15.00 -6.49
C MET A 6 1.27 14.35 -6.32
N VAL A 7 0.22 14.90 -6.94
CA VAL A 7 -1.13 14.33 -6.89
C VAL A 7 -1.17 12.93 -7.54
N ALA A 8 -0.46 12.73 -8.66
CA ALA A 8 -0.35 11.42 -9.28
C ALA A 8 0.32 10.39 -8.35
N ARG A 9 1.38 10.79 -7.63
CA ARG A 9 2.05 9.94 -6.63
C ARG A 9 1.13 9.60 -5.46
N MET A 10 0.36 10.57 -4.95
CA MET A 10 -0.61 10.34 -3.88
C MET A 10 -1.73 9.38 -4.29
N ARG A 11 -2.27 9.54 -5.50
CA ARG A 11 -3.24 8.58 -6.05
C ARG A 11 -2.65 7.18 -6.24
N ALA A 12 -1.37 7.10 -6.64
CA ALA A 12 -0.67 5.82 -6.76
C ALA A 12 -0.46 5.14 -5.39
N ARG A 13 -0.17 5.91 -4.34
CA ARG A 13 -0.14 5.44 -2.95
C ARG A 13 -1.47 4.82 -2.55
N LEU A 14 -2.57 5.57 -2.72
CA LEU A 14 -3.91 5.10 -2.37
C LEU A 14 -4.27 3.78 -3.07
N LYS A 15 -4.04 3.70 -4.39
CA LYS A 15 -4.29 2.46 -5.16
C LYS A 15 -3.47 1.28 -4.65
N LEU A 16 -2.22 1.52 -4.26
CA LEU A 16 -1.34 0.48 -3.74
C LEU A 16 -1.77 0.02 -2.35
N ILE A 17 -2.19 0.92 -1.46
CA ILE A 17 -2.78 0.55 -0.15
C ILE A 17 -4.01 -0.34 -0.35
N GLN A 18 -4.90 0.02 -1.29
CA GLN A 18 -6.08 -0.78 -1.60
C GLN A 18 -5.76 -2.14 -2.24
N ALA A 19 -4.64 -2.24 -2.95
CA ALA A 19 -4.15 -3.52 -3.46
C ALA A 19 -3.63 -4.40 -2.31
N TRP A 20 -2.88 -3.82 -1.37
CA TRP A 20 -2.41 -4.52 -0.17
C TRP A 20 -3.55 -4.98 0.73
N GLN A 21 -4.58 -4.17 0.94
CA GLN A 21 -5.77 -4.58 1.71
C GLN A 21 -6.43 -5.81 1.08
N ARG A 22 -6.68 -5.79 -0.25
CA ARG A 22 -7.23 -6.94 -0.98
C ARG A 22 -6.33 -8.17 -0.89
N ALA A 23 -5.02 -7.99 -1.06
CA ALA A 23 -4.07 -9.09 -0.94
C ALA A 23 -4.09 -9.72 0.46
N ILE A 24 -4.13 -8.91 1.52
CA ILE A 24 -4.20 -9.39 2.91
C ILE A 24 -5.47 -10.19 3.14
N ASP A 25 -6.61 -9.73 2.64
CA ASP A 25 -7.88 -10.45 2.77
C ASP A 25 -7.84 -11.80 2.02
N GLU A 26 -7.32 -11.84 0.79
CA GLU A 26 -7.17 -13.07 0.01
C GLU A 26 -6.17 -14.05 0.65
N ILE A 27 -5.02 -13.56 1.11
CA ILE A 27 -3.99 -14.38 1.76
C ILE A 27 -4.50 -14.93 3.09
N GLU A 28 -5.21 -14.14 3.89
CA GLU A 28 -5.82 -14.61 5.15
C GLU A 28 -6.79 -15.75 4.87
N VAL A 29 -7.66 -15.64 3.87
CA VAL A 29 -8.59 -16.74 3.51
C VAL A 29 -7.81 -17.99 3.13
N GLU A 30 -6.79 -17.86 2.29
CA GLU A 30 -6.01 -19.01 1.85
C GLU A 30 -5.22 -19.68 2.98
N MET A 31 -4.63 -18.90 3.87
CA MET A 31 -3.89 -19.45 5.01
C MET A 31 -4.82 -19.94 6.12
N CYS A 32 -5.74 -19.11 6.58
CA CYS A 32 -6.51 -19.36 7.81
C CYS A 32 -7.81 -20.16 7.60
N THR A 33 -8.31 -20.25 6.37
CA THR A 33 -9.51 -21.04 6.02
C THR A 33 -9.14 -22.28 5.21
N HIS A 34 -8.30 -22.13 4.18
CA HIS A 34 -7.87 -23.27 3.35
C HIS A 34 -6.60 -23.96 3.85
N MET A 35 -5.99 -23.48 4.95
CA MET A 35 -4.79 -24.06 5.56
C MET A 35 -3.63 -24.18 4.57
N ARG A 36 -3.57 -23.30 3.57
CA ARG A 36 -2.47 -23.30 2.59
C ARG A 36 -1.19 -22.75 3.21
N PRO A 37 -0.02 -23.31 2.85
CA PRO A 37 1.26 -22.71 3.20
C PRO A 37 1.38 -21.29 2.65
N ALA A 38 2.12 -20.43 3.34
CA ALA A 38 2.30 -19.02 3.01
C ALA A 38 2.68 -18.78 1.54
N GLN A 39 3.62 -19.55 1.00
CA GLN A 39 4.06 -19.40 -0.40
C GLN A 39 2.92 -19.67 -1.40
N GLN A 40 2.05 -20.64 -1.11
CA GLN A 40 0.90 -20.93 -1.97
C GLN A 40 -0.19 -19.85 -1.82
N ALA A 41 -0.43 -19.37 -0.59
CA ALA A 41 -1.37 -18.28 -0.35
C ALA A 41 -0.94 -16.97 -1.05
N LEU A 42 0.36 -16.64 -1.00
CA LEU A 42 0.93 -15.49 -1.72
C LEU A 42 0.74 -15.60 -3.23
N ARG A 43 0.88 -16.80 -3.81
CA ARG A 43 0.68 -17.05 -5.25
C ARG A 43 -0.79 -17.05 -5.66
N ALA A 44 -1.69 -17.35 -4.73
CA ALA A 44 -3.13 -17.41 -4.98
C ALA A 44 -3.73 -16.01 -5.21
N TYR A 45 -3.06 -14.94 -4.76
CA TYR A 45 -3.49 -13.57 -5.01
C TYR A 45 -3.69 -13.33 -6.51
N THR A 46 -4.88 -12.85 -6.89
CA THR A 46 -5.27 -12.73 -8.31
C THR A 46 -5.09 -11.33 -8.89
N GLY A 47 -4.79 -10.32 -8.08
CA GLY A 47 -4.65 -8.93 -8.53
C GLY A 47 -3.58 -8.73 -9.60
N VAL A 48 -3.82 -7.77 -10.50
CA VAL A 48 -2.88 -7.35 -11.57
C VAL A 48 -2.39 -5.95 -11.27
N ASP A 49 -1.57 -5.81 -10.24
CA ASP A 49 -1.05 -4.52 -9.78
C ASP A 49 0.36 -4.65 -9.18
N ARG A 50 0.92 -3.54 -8.71
CA ARG A 50 2.28 -3.48 -8.18
C ARG A 50 2.47 -4.30 -6.89
N CYS A 51 1.40 -4.58 -6.14
CA CYS A 51 1.46 -5.47 -4.97
C CYS A 51 1.91 -6.86 -5.39
N ARG A 52 1.40 -7.36 -6.53
CA ARG A 52 1.71 -8.71 -7.01
C ARG A 52 3.21 -8.95 -7.27
N VAL A 53 3.95 -7.94 -7.71
CA VAL A 53 5.40 -8.06 -7.91
C VAL A 53 6.11 -8.37 -6.59
N TRP A 54 5.68 -7.73 -5.51
CA TRP A 54 6.22 -7.97 -4.17
C TRP A 54 5.80 -9.34 -3.65
N LEU A 55 4.52 -9.70 -3.80
CA LEU A 55 4.02 -11.02 -3.38
C LEU A 55 4.71 -12.17 -4.09
N ASN A 56 4.98 -12.05 -5.40
CA ASN A 56 5.74 -13.06 -6.14
C ASN A 56 7.17 -13.21 -5.58
N THR A 57 7.83 -12.09 -5.30
CA THR A 57 9.18 -12.09 -4.71
C THR A 57 9.18 -12.78 -3.34
N LEU A 58 8.16 -12.55 -2.52
CA LEU A 58 7.98 -13.20 -1.22
C LEU A 58 7.65 -14.69 -1.36
N ALA A 59 6.82 -15.05 -2.35
CA ALA A 59 6.40 -16.44 -2.57
C ALA A 59 7.55 -17.34 -3.04
N ASP A 60 8.49 -16.78 -3.79
CA ASP A 60 9.67 -17.50 -4.29
C ASP A 60 10.83 -17.52 -3.27
N ALA A 61 10.69 -16.77 -2.17
CA ALA A 61 11.69 -16.71 -1.12
C ALA A 61 11.64 -17.93 -0.21
N ARG A 62 12.83 -18.41 0.17
CA ARG A 62 12.98 -19.42 1.23
C ARG A 62 12.62 -18.86 2.61
N ASP A 63 12.92 -17.58 2.83
CA ASP A 63 12.63 -16.84 4.05
C ASP A 63 11.87 -15.55 3.69
N ILE A 64 10.59 -15.50 4.07
CA ILE A 64 9.70 -14.37 3.78
C ILE A 64 10.15 -13.11 4.51
N GLY A 65 10.63 -13.22 5.76
CA GLY A 65 11.09 -12.08 6.53
C GLY A 65 12.36 -11.46 5.95
N GLN A 66 13.31 -12.28 5.52
CA GLN A 66 14.52 -11.81 4.87
C GLN A 66 14.21 -11.16 3.51
N ALA A 67 13.34 -11.77 2.71
CA ALA A 67 12.92 -11.19 1.43
C ALA A 67 12.17 -9.86 1.62
N TRP A 68 11.32 -9.77 2.64
CA TRP A 68 10.65 -8.52 3.01
C TRP A 68 11.64 -7.42 3.37
N ALA A 69 12.64 -7.70 4.22
CA ALA A 69 13.66 -6.73 4.59
C ALA A 69 14.46 -6.20 3.38
N LEU A 70 14.64 -7.01 2.34
CA LEU A 70 15.26 -6.58 1.07
C LEU A 70 14.33 -5.70 0.24
N LEU A 71 13.03 -6.02 0.18
CA LEU A 71 12.03 -5.21 -0.50
C LEU A 71 11.87 -3.84 0.18
N GLU A 72 11.86 -3.82 1.51
CA GLU A 72 11.76 -2.60 2.32
C GLU A 72 12.89 -1.61 2.02
N ARG A 73 14.13 -2.10 1.94
CA ARG A 73 15.29 -1.26 1.56
C ARG A 73 15.14 -0.62 0.18
N ASN A 74 14.40 -1.27 -0.72
CA ASN A 74 14.12 -0.80 -2.07
C ASN A 74 12.76 -0.05 -2.20
N ALA A 75 11.99 0.05 -1.11
CA ALA A 75 10.66 0.66 -1.10
C ALA A 75 10.67 2.16 -1.43
N ARG A 76 11.83 2.83 -1.38
CA ARG A 76 12.00 4.25 -1.77
C ARG A 76 11.49 4.56 -3.19
N THR A 77 11.49 3.56 -4.07
CA THR A 77 11.02 3.68 -5.46
C THR A 77 9.50 3.52 -5.61
N VAL A 78 8.82 3.07 -4.55
CA VAL A 78 7.39 2.76 -4.53
C VAL A 78 6.64 3.89 -3.82
N PRO A 79 5.38 4.19 -4.20
CA PRO A 79 4.61 5.25 -3.58
C PRO A 79 4.01 4.79 -2.23
N LEU A 80 4.80 4.19 -1.34
CA LEU A 80 4.41 3.93 0.04
C LEU A 80 5.07 4.95 0.97
N MET A 81 4.35 5.32 2.03
CA MET A 81 4.89 6.09 3.15
C MET A 81 5.41 5.15 4.24
N PRO A 82 6.27 5.64 5.17
CA PRO A 82 6.77 4.85 6.29
C PRO A 82 5.66 4.15 7.07
N GLU A 83 4.56 4.86 7.37
CA GLU A 83 3.41 4.28 8.08
C GLU A 83 2.76 3.09 7.34
N ASP A 84 2.76 3.10 6.00
CA ASP A 84 2.23 1.98 5.22
C ASP A 84 3.16 0.77 5.34
N VAL A 85 4.48 1.02 5.32
CA VAL A 85 5.53 0.01 5.43
C VAL A 85 5.57 -0.59 6.84
N ASP A 86 5.38 0.21 7.88
CA ASP A 86 5.35 -0.27 9.27
C ASP A 86 4.22 -1.28 9.49
N VAL A 87 3.03 -0.99 8.94
CA VAL A 87 1.88 -1.90 9.02
C VAL A 87 2.18 -3.22 8.30
N LEU A 88 2.76 -3.16 7.11
CA LEU A 88 3.12 -4.36 6.36
C LEU A 88 4.24 -5.15 7.05
N SER A 89 5.23 -4.46 7.64
CA SER A 89 6.36 -5.07 8.34
C SER A 89 5.95 -5.79 9.61
N ALA A 90 4.83 -5.41 10.22
CA ALA A 90 4.26 -6.13 11.36
C ALA A 90 3.59 -7.47 10.97
N LEU A 91 3.18 -7.64 9.70
CA LEU A 91 2.48 -8.83 9.22
C LEU A 91 3.37 -9.73 8.35
N ILE A 92 4.02 -9.19 7.32
CA ILE A 92 4.63 -9.97 6.25
C ILE A 92 5.67 -10.98 6.77
N PRO A 93 6.60 -10.63 7.67
CA PRO A 93 7.55 -11.60 8.23
C PRO A 93 6.87 -12.75 8.96
N ARG A 94 5.69 -12.50 9.55
CA ARG A 94 4.93 -13.48 10.34
C ARG A 94 4.15 -14.47 9.49
N LEU A 95 3.99 -14.22 8.19
CA LEU A 95 3.35 -15.18 7.29
C LEU A 95 4.09 -16.52 7.24
N GLY A 96 5.39 -16.54 7.57
CA GLY A 96 6.17 -17.79 7.69
C GLY A 96 5.95 -18.55 9.00
N GLU A 97 5.23 -17.99 9.98
CA GLU A 97 5.01 -18.59 11.29
C GLU A 97 3.84 -19.60 11.26
N LEU A 98 3.90 -20.62 12.12
CA LEU A 98 2.89 -21.69 12.19
C LEU A 98 1.74 -21.40 13.17
N ASP A 99 1.85 -20.36 14.00
CA ASP A 99 0.82 -20.03 14.99
C ASP A 99 -0.35 -19.27 14.34
N MET A 100 -1.40 -20.02 14.00
CA MET A 100 -2.59 -19.49 13.35
C MET A 100 -3.39 -18.49 14.19
N ALA A 101 -3.36 -18.60 15.52
CA ALA A 101 -4.09 -17.66 16.38
C ALA A 101 -3.40 -16.29 16.35
N GLN A 102 -2.07 -16.29 16.51
CA GLN A 102 -1.27 -15.09 16.39
C GLN A 102 -1.30 -14.49 14.99
N LEU A 103 -1.33 -15.34 13.96
CA LEU A 103 -1.41 -14.92 12.57
C LEU A 103 -2.74 -14.21 12.26
N ARG A 104 -3.89 -14.71 12.74
CA ARG A 104 -5.18 -14.03 12.60
C ARG A 104 -5.19 -12.66 13.27
N THR A 105 -4.62 -12.54 14.47
CA THR A 105 -4.46 -11.24 15.14
C THR A 105 -3.58 -10.29 14.32
N ALA A 106 -2.51 -10.81 13.70
CA ALA A 106 -1.64 -10.01 12.83
C ALA A 106 -2.39 -9.53 11.57
N PHE A 107 -3.21 -10.38 10.94
CA PHE A 107 -4.06 -9.99 9.81
C PHE A 107 -5.05 -8.90 10.17
N GLU A 108 -5.74 -9.03 11.31
CA GLU A 108 -6.69 -8.03 11.79
C GLU A 108 -6.01 -6.68 12.11
N ALA A 109 -4.84 -6.73 12.75
CA ALA A 109 -4.04 -5.54 13.02
C ALA A 109 -3.60 -4.85 11.73
N ALA A 110 -3.13 -5.61 10.74
CA ALA A 110 -2.72 -5.09 9.45
C ALA A 110 -3.88 -4.47 8.66
N ARG A 111 -5.04 -5.13 8.65
CA ARG A 111 -6.28 -4.60 8.04
C ARG A 111 -6.67 -3.27 8.68
N THR A 112 -6.61 -3.19 10.00
CA THR A 112 -6.93 -1.97 10.75
C THR A 112 -5.90 -0.85 10.52
N GLY A 113 -4.62 -1.21 10.43
CA GLY A 113 -3.54 -0.29 10.08
C GLY A 113 -3.71 0.29 8.67
N LEU A 114 -3.91 -0.57 7.67
CA LEU A 114 -4.06 -0.13 6.28
C LEU A 114 -5.35 0.68 6.05
N LYS A 115 -6.43 0.44 6.79
CA LYS A 115 -7.61 1.31 6.75
C LYS A 115 -7.31 2.73 7.24
N ARG A 116 -6.47 2.87 8.27
CA ARG A 116 -6.00 4.18 8.74
C ARG A 116 -5.09 4.86 7.72
N CYS A 117 -4.13 4.13 7.15
CA CYS A 117 -3.28 4.60 6.07
C CYS A 117 -4.11 5.06 4.85
N GLU A 118 -5.17 4.34 4.50
CA GLU A 118 -6.07 4.72 3.41
C GLU A 118 -6.81 6.03 3.71
N ALA A 119 -7.33 6.20 4.92
CA ALA A 119 -8.00 7.43 5.34
C ALA A 119 -7.04 8.63 5.26
N HIS A 120 -5.82 8.49 5.80
CA HIS A 120 -4.77 9.51 5.69
C HIS A 120 -4.44 9.83 4.22
N ALA A 121 -4.26 8.80 3.38
CA ALA A 121 -3.96 9.01 1.96
C ALA A 121 -5.10 9.74 1.21
N ARG A 122 -6.37 9.51 1.59
CA ARG A 122 -7.53 10.21 1.03
C ARG A 122 -7.57 11.67 1.49
N GLU A 123 -7.36 11.93 2.78
CA GLU A 123 -7.29 13.29 3.33
C GLU A 123 -6.16 14.11 2.68
N ASP A 124 -4.98 13.49 2.48
CA ASP A 124 -3.86 14.12 1.80
C ASP A 124 -4.22 14.51 0.37
N ILE A 125 -4.87 13.63 -0.39
CA ILE A 125 -5.33 13.92 -1.76
C ILE A 125 -6.33 15.07 -1.74
N GLU A 126 -7.31 15.04 -0.83
CA GLU A 126 -8.36 16.05 -0.75
C GLU A 126 -7.75 17.42 -0.42
N ARG A 127 -6.92 17.49 0.62
CA ARG A 127 -6.24 18.72 1.06
C ARG A 127 -5.39 19.31 -0.06
N ASN A 128 -4.59 18.49 -0.73
CA ASN A 128 -3.72 18.96 -1.81
C ASN A 128 -4.51 19.33 -3.06
N SER A 129 -5.56 18.59 -3.41
CA SER A 129 -6.41 18.93 -4.56
C SER A 129 -7.03 20.32 -4.41
N ARG A 130 -7.55 20.66 -3.23
CA ARG A 130 -8.13 21.98 -2.91
C ARG A 130 -7.11 23.12 -3.03
N VAL A 131 -5.88 22.90 -2.59
CA VAL A 131 -4.78 23.88 -2.69
C VAL A 131 -4.42 24.15 -4.15
N TYR A 132 -4.39 23.13 -5.00
CA TYR A 132 -4.11 23.32 -6.43
C TYR A 132 -5.28 23.93 -7.21
N THR A 133 -6.54 23.67 -6.84
CA THR A 133 -7.68 24.39 -7.45
C THR A 133 -7.70 25.86 -7.06
N THR A 134 -7.35 26.21 -5.81
CA THR A 134 -7.30 27.62 -5.36
C THR A 134 -6.10 28.38 -5.93
N LEU A 135 -4.93 27.75 -6.08
CA LEU A 135 -3.79 28.36 -6.78
C LEU A 135 -4.03 28.49 -8.29
N GLY A 136 -4.70 27.52 -8.90
CA GLY A 136 -5.09 27.57 -10.32
C GLY A 136 -6.11 28.68 -10.60
N SER A 137 -7.08 28.90 -9.70
CA SER A 137 -8.05 30.00 -9.86
C SER A 137 -7.42 31.37 -9.66
N LEU A 138 -6.49 31.53 -8.72
CA LEU A 138 -5.73 32.78 -8.53
C LEU A 138 -4.82 33.09 -9.72
N GLY A 139 -4.14 32.08 -10.27
CA GLY A 139 -3.31 32.24 -11.48
C GLY A 139 -4.14 32.58 -12.73
N GLY A 140 -5.31 31.97 -12.88
CA GLY A 140 -6.26 32.30 -13.96
C GLY A 140 -6.85 33.71 -13.83
N MET A 141 -7.10 34.18 -12.59
CA MET A 141 -7.62 35.52 -12.34
C MET A 141 -6.55 36.60 -12.57
N LEU A 142 -5.29 36.37 -12.20
CA LEU A 142 -4.17 37.27 -12.51
C LEU A 142 -3.87 37.33 -14.02
N ALA A 143 -3.97 36.21 -14.73
CA ALA A 143 -3.82 36.19 -16.19
C ALA A 143 -4.96 36.94 -16.90
N ALA A 144 -6.20 36.87 -16.39
CA ALA A 144 -7.32 37.64 -16.91
C ALA A 144 -7.17 39.15 -16.66
N ILE A 145 -6.55 39.55 -15.55
CA ILE A 145 -6.27 40.97 -15.23
C ILE A 145 -5.13 41.53 -16.11
N LEU A 146 -4.15 40.73 -16.50
CA LEU A 146 -3.04 41.15 -17.36
C LEU A 146 -3.40 41.22 -18.86
N VAL A 147 -4.56 40.70 -19.26
CA VAL A 147 -5.06 40.70 -20.66
C VAL A 147 -6.10 41.80 -20.90
N ILE A 148 -6.42 42.61 -19.89
CA ILE A 148 -7.25 43.82 -19.98
C ILE A 148 -6.32 45.03 -19.87
#